data_AF-A0A5N8HL72-F1
#
_entry.id   AF-A0A5N8HL72-F1
#
_cell.length_a   1.000
_cell.length_b   1.000
_cell.length_c   1.000
_cell.angle_alpha   90.00
_cell.angle_beta   90.00
_cell.angle_gamma   90.00
#
_symmetry.space_group_name_H-M   'P 1'
#
loop_
_entity.id
_entity.type
_entity.pdbx_description
1 polymer ?
#
loop_
_entity_poly.entity_id
_entity_poly.type
_entity_poly.pdbx_seq_one_letter_code
_entity_poly.pdbx_strand_id
1 'polypeptide(L)'
;NPEAYAWFKEVIKKNMIELGCGGWMADFGEYLPTDTYLHNGISAEIMHNAWPALWAKCNYEALEETGKLGEILFFMRAGSTGSQKYSTMMWAGDQNVDWSLDDGLASVVPAALSLAMTGHGLHHSDIGGYTTLFEMKRSKELLLRWCDFSAFTPMMRTHEGNRPGDNWQFDGDAETIAHFARMTSVFTTLKPYLKEAVALNAKSGLPVMRPLFLHYEDDAHTYTLKYQYLLGRDILVAPVHEEGRSDWTLYLPEDNWVHAWTGEAFRGGEVTVNAPIGKPPVFYRADSEWAALFASLKSI
;
A
#
# COMPACT_ATOMS: atom_id res chain seq x y z
N ASN A 1 -24.35 -9.94 -18.00
CA ASN A 1 -24.59 -10.99 -19.02
C ASN A 1 -23.61 -12.13 -18.72
N PRO A 2 -24.07 -13.35 -18.41
CA PRO A 2 -23.19 -14.48 -18.07
C PRO A 2 -22.19 -14.84 -19.18
N GLU A 3 -22.60 -14.82 -20.43
CA GLU A 3 -21.72 -15.14 -21.58
C GLU A 3 -20.66 -14.07 -21.77
N ALA A 4 -21.00 -12.79 -21.64
CA ALA A 4 -20.03 -11.70 -21.71
C ALA A 4 -19.01 -11.77 -20.56
N TYR A 5 -19.45 -12.14 -19.36
CA TYR A 5 -18.57 -12.34 -18.21
C TYR A 5 -17.61 -13.51 -18.44
N ALA A 6 -18.12 -14.66 -18.91
CA ALA A 6 -17.29 -15.80 -19.27
C ALA A 6 -16.30 -15.47 -20.41
N TRP A 7 -16.75 -14.74 -21.42
CA TRP A 7 -15.90 -14.28 -22.52
C TRP A 7 -14.75 -13.38 -22.03
N PHE A 8 -15.03 -12.40 -21.18
CA PHE A 8 -13.97 -11.50 -20.70
C PHE A 8 -12.96 -12.22 -19.80
N LYS A 9 -13.44 -13.19 -19.01
CA LYS A 9 -12.55 -14.11 -18.27
C LYS A 9 -11.65 -14.91 -19.20
N GLU A 10 -12.17 -15.42 -20.31
CA GLU A 10 -11.36 -16.08 -21.36
C GLU A 10 -10.35 -15.14 -22.01
N VAL A 11 -10.68 -13.86 -22.19
CA VAL A 11 -9.73 -12.85 -22.68
C VAL A 11 -8.55 -12.70 -21.72
N ILE A 12 -8.80 -12.61 -20.42
CA ILE A 12 -7.72 -12.55 -19.40
C ILE A 12 -6.85 -13.81 -19.46
N LYS A 13 -7.47 -14.99 -19.53
CA LYS A 13 -6.76 -16.27 -19.59
C LYS A 13 -5.85 -16.36 -20.82
N LYS A 14 -6.39 -16.12 -22.02
CA LYS A 14 -5.66 -16.31 -23.28
C LYS A 14 -4.65 -15.20 -23.57
N ASN A 15 -5.00 -13.96 -23.27
CA ASN A 15 -4.20 -12.83 -23.72
C ASN A 15 -3.21 -12.32 -22.66
N MET A 16 -3.37 -12.73 -21.39
CA MET A 16 -2.50 -12.30 -20.29
C MET A 16 -1.83 -13.49 -19.60
N ILE A 17 -2.62 -14.46 -19.12
CA ILE A 17 -2.07 -15.61 -18.38
C ILE A 17 -1.26 -16.51 -19.31
N GLU A 18 -1.81 -16.91 -20.46
CA GLU A 18 -1.09 -17.74 -21.45
C GLU A 18 0.07 -17.00 -22.11
N LEU A 19 0.04 -15.65 -22.15
CA LEU A 19 1.18 -14.84 -22.57
C LEU A 19 2.36 -14.92 -21.58
N GLY A 20 2.08 -15.27 -20.32
CA GLY A 20 3.08 -15.37 -19.25
C GLY A 20 3.15 -14.15 -18.33
N CYS A 21 2.14 -13.28 -18.32
CA CYS A 21 2.09 -12.15 -17.40
C CYS A 21 2.02 -12.62 -15.93
N GLY A 22 2.95 -12.16 -15.09
CA GLY A 22 2.95 -12.45 -13.65
C GLY A 22 1.93 -11.65 -12.83
N GLY A 23 1.22 -10.71 -13.46
CA GLY A 23 0.29 -9.81 -12.79
C GLY A 23 -0.11 -8.63 -13.67
N TRP A 24 -1.09 -7.84 -13.21
CA TRP A 24 -1.56 -6.64 -13.91
C TRP A 24 -2.33 -5.69 -12.98
N MET A 25 -2.43 -4.44 -13.40
CA MET A 25 -3.44 -3.51 -12.86
C MET A 25 -4.80 -3.90 -13.44
N ALA A 26 -5.73 -4.35 -12.60
CA ALA A 26 -7.13 -4.55 -12.97
C ALA A 26 -7.91 -3.27 -12.62
N ASP A 27 -7.70 -2.26 -13.45
CA ASP A 27 -8.19 -0.89 -13.20
C ASP A 27 -9.71 -0.75 -13.35
N PHE A 28 -10.22 0.43 -12.98
CA PHE A 28 -11.62 0.85 -13.02
C PHE A 28 -12.55 0.00 -12.14
N GLY A 29 -13.85 0.13 -12.37
CA GLY A 29 -14.93 -0.54 -11.64
C GLY A 29 -15.95 0.44 -11.05
N GLU A 30 -15.55 1.69 -10.84
CA GLU A 30 -16.30 2.75 -10.15
C GLU A 30 -17.17 3.62 -11.07
N TYR A 31 -17.16 3.38 -12.38
CA TYR A 31 -17.81 4.25 -13.35
C TYR A 31 -18.78 3.51 -14.28
N LEU A 32 -19.64 2.66 -13.71
CA LEU A 32 -20.80 2.14 -14.43
C LEU A 32 -21.85 3.26 -14.54
N PRO A 33 -22.17 3.80 -15.73
CA PRO A 33 -23.13 4.89 -15.84
C PRO A 33 -24.54 4.45 -15.40
N THR A 34 -25.23 5.31 -14.66
CA THR A 34 -26.52 5.00 -14.02
C THR A 34 -27.70 4.94 -14.98
N ASP A 35 -27.49 5.29 -16.25
CA ASP A 35 -28.45 5.20 -17.36
C ASP A 35 -28.23 3.96 -18.25
N THR A 36 -27.31 3.07 -17.87
CA THR A 36 -27.12 1.79 -18.56
C THR A 36 -28.25 0.80 -18.28
N TYR A 37 -28.57 -0.03 -19.27
CA TYR A 37 -29.54 -1.12 -19.14
C TYR A 37 -28.80 -2.45 -19.13
N LEU A 38 -28.83 -3.13 -17.98
CA LEU A 38 -28.05 -4.34 -17.73
C LEU A 38 -28.86 -5.59 -18.06
N HIS A 39 -28.17 -6.61 -18.55
CA HIS A 39 -28.78 -7.89 -18.94
C HIS A 39 -29.57 -8.57 -17.80
N ASN A 40 -29.20 -8.37 -16.54
CA ASN A 40 -29.92 -8.95 -15.40
C ASN A 40 -31.20 -8.17 -15.04
N GLY A 41 -31.51 -7.08 -15.75
CA GLY A 41 -32.70 -6.24 -15.52
C GLY A 41 -32.64 -5.40 -14.25
N ILE A 42 -31.55 -5.44 -13.48
CA ILE A 42 -31.38 -4.62 -12.28
C ILE A 42 -30.98 -3.21 -12.72
N SER A 43 -31.56 -2.19 -12.08
CA SER A 43 -31.21 -0.78 -12.32
C SER A 43 -29.70 -0.56 -12.15
N ALA A 44 -29.11 0.23 -13.05
CA ALA A 44 -27.72 0.61 -12.96
C ALA A 44 -27.42 1.46 -11.72
N GLU A 45 -28.40 2.19 -11.17
CA GLU A 45 -28.25 2.90 -9.87
C GLU A 45 -27.92 1.94 -8.71
N ILE A 46 -28.40 0.70 -8.77
CA ILE A 46 -28.07 -0.35 -7.78
C ILE A 46 -26.77 -1.04 -8.17
N MET A 47 -26.61 -1.39 -9.45
CA MET A 47 -25.45 -2.15 -9.91
C MET A 47 -24.16 -1.35 -9.94
N HIS A 48 -24.22 -0.02 -9.94
CA HIS A 48 -23.06 0.87 -9.91
C HIS A 48 -22.11 0.51 -8.77
N ASN A 49 -22.63 0.42 -7.55
CA ASN A 49 -21.83 0.07 -6.37
C ASN A 49 -21.41 -1.41 -6.32
N ALA A 50 -22.09 -2.31 -7.04
CA ALA A 50 -21.74 -3.74 -7.06
C ALA A 50 -20.69 -4.07 -8.14
N TRP A 51 -20.43 -3.15 -9.05
CA TRP A 51 -19.58 -3.37 -10.20
C TRP A 51 -18.11 -3.68 -9.86
N PRO A 52 -17.47 -2.99 -8.87
CA PRO A 52 -16.08 -3.27 -8.53
C PRO A 52 -15.81 -4.73 -8.11
N ALA A 53 -16.67 -5.31 -7.26
CA ALA A 53 -16.47 -6.69 -6.80
C ALA A 53 -16.85 -7.72 -7.87
N LEU A 54 -17.80 -7.40 -8.77
CA LEU A 54 -18.08 -8.24 -9.93
C LEU A 54 -16.88 -8.28 -10.89
N TRP A 55 -16.20 -7.14 -11.08
CA TRP A 55 -14.98 -7.06 -11.86
C TRP A 55 -13.81 -7.79 -11.20
N ALA A 56 -13.64 -7.63 -9.88
CA ALA A 56 -12.65 -8.39 -9.10
C ALA A 56 -12.85 -9.90 -9.23
N LYS A 57 -14.11 -10.37 -9.16
CA LYS A 57 -14.46 -11.79 -9.28
C LYS A 57 -14.08 -12.36 -10.65
N CYS A 58 -14.22 -11.59 -11.74
CA CYS A 58 -13.82 -12.00 -13.08
C CYS A 58 -12.32 -12.31 -13.15
N ASN A 59 -11.49 -11.42 -12.60
CA ASN A 59 -10.03 -11.61 -12.52
C ASN A 59 -9.66 -12.78 -11.60
N TYR A 60 -10.31 -12.88 -10.43
CA TYR A 60 -10.09 -13.96 -9.48
C TYR A 60 -10.36 -15.33 -10.10
N GLU A 61 -11.52 -15.50 -10.75
CA GLU A 61 -11.90 -16.77 -11.37
C GLU A 61 -10.98 -17.11 -12.57
N ALA A 62 -10.42 -16.12 -13.27
CA ALA A 62 -9.42 -16.36 -14.31
C ALA A 62 -8.16 -17.04 -13.71
N LEU A 63 -7.70 -16.56 -12.55
CA LEU A 63 -6.59 -17.18 -11.82
C LEU A 63 -6.99 -18.55 -11.25
N GLU A 64 -8.18 -18.66 -10.67
CA GLU A 64 -8.68 -19.92 -10.09
C GLU A 64 -8.75 -21.04 -11.14
N GLU A 65 -9.36 -20.78 -12.30
CA GLU A 65 -9.54 -21.75 -13.39
C GLU A 65 -8.23 -22.15 -14.07
N THR A 66 -7.17 -21.34 -13.91
CA THR A 66 -5.83 -21.64 -14.44
C THR A 66 -4.87 -22.15 -13.35
N GLY A 67 -5.34 -22.29 -12.11
CA GLY A 67 -4.52 -22.74 -10.98
C GLY A 67 -3.43 -21.75 -10.57
N LYS A 68 -3.63 -20.44 -10.82
CA LYS A 68 -2.63 -19.37 -10.63
C LYS A 68 -2.83 -18.50 -9.39
N LEU A 69 -3.79 -18.84 -8.53
CA LEU A 69 -3.93 -18.19 -7.22
C LEU A 69 -2.65 -18.39 -6.39
N GLY A 70 -2.08 -17.29 -5.90
CA GLY A 70 -0.82 -17.29 -5.14
C GLY A 70 0.45 -17.21 -6.01
N GLU A 71 0.33 -17.26 -7.33
CA GLU A 71 1.44 -17.09 -8.28
C GLU A 71 1.33 -15.78 -9.07
N ILE A 72 0.12 -15.48 -9.58
CA ILE A 72 -0.18 -14.23 -10.29
C ILE A 72 -0.81 -13.24 -9.31
N LEU A 73 -0.40 -11.98 -9.40
CA LEU A 73 -0.92 -10.90 -8.57
C LEU A 73 -1.53 -9.80 -9.44
N PHE A 74 -2.85 -9.62 -9.35
CA PHE A 74 -3.48 -8.42 -9.87
C PHE A 74 -3.80 -7.44 -8.73
N PHE A 75 -3.96 -6.17 -9.06
CA PHE A 75 -4.27 -5.13 -8.09
C PHE A 75 -5.33 -4.16 -8.61
N MET A 76 -6.17 -3.64 -7.71
CA MET A 76 -7.32 -2.79 -8.03
C MET A 76 -7.34 -1.53 -7.16
N ARG A 77 -7.89 -0.42 -7.66
CA ARG A 77 -8.30 0.72 -6.82
C ARG A 77 -9.76 0.64 -6.38
N ALA A 78 -10.67 0.29 -7.29
CA ALA A 78 -12.09 0.25 -6.98
C ALA A 78 -12.42 -0.97 -6.12
N GLY A 79 -13.35 -0.80 -5.19
CA GLY A 79 -13.76 -1.86 -4.27
C GLY A 79 -15.24 -1.75 -3.89
N SER A 80 -15.82 -2.90 -3.55
CA SER A 80 -17.17 -2.99 -2.98
C SER A 80 -17.28 -4.27 -2.14
N THR A 81 -18.42 -4.54 -1.51
CA THR A 81 -18.64 -5.76 -0.72
C THR A 81 -18.32 -7.01 -1.53
N GLY A 82 -17.34 -7.80 -1.07
CA GLY A 82 -16.87 -9.01 -1.76
C GLY A 82 -15.46 -8.87 -2.34
N SER A 83 -14.96 -7.65 -2.56
CA SER A 83 -13.57 -7.41 -2.96
C SER A 83 -12.56 -8.03 -1.98
N GLN A 84 -12.90 -8.15 -0.70
CA GLN A 84 -12.10 -8.81 0.34
C GLN A 84 -11.75 -10.27 0.02
N LYS A 85 -12.60 -10.96 -0.75
CA LYS A 85 -12.33 -12.33 -1.22
C LYS A 85 -11.64 -12.33 -2.58
N TYR A 86 -12.09 -11.45 -3.47
CA TYR A 86 -11.77 -11.56 -4.90
C TYR A 86 -10.55 -10.74 -5.32
N SER A 87 -10.32 -9.55 -4.76
CA SER A 87 -9.14 -8.75 -5.11
C SER A 87 -7.91 -9.30 -4.40
N THR A 88 -6.83 -9.57 -5.14
CA THR A 88 -5.59 -10.07 -4.55
C THR A 88 -4.75 -8.97 -3.88
N MET A 89 -4.95 -7.71 -4.25
CA MET A 89 -4.21 -6.56 -3.73
C MET A 89 -4.99 -5.26 -4.01
N MET A 90 -5.02 -4.34 -3.04
CA MET A 90 -5.51 -2.99 -3.31
C MET A 90 -4.35 -2.02 -3.54
N TRP A 91 -4.60 -1.02 -4.37
CA TRP A 91 -3.77 0.16 -4.55
C TRP A 91 -4.60 1.41 -4.28
N ALA A 92 -3.95 2.44 -3.73
CA ALA A 92 -4.60 3.65 -3.23
C ALA A 92 -5.24 4.57 -4.31
N GLY A 93 -5.10 4.26 -5.59
CA GLY A 93 -5.61 5.12 -6.66
C GLY A 93 -4.68 6.30 -6.95
N ASP A 94 -5.28 7.37 -7.47
CA ASP A 94 -4.57 8.42 -8.21
C ASP A 94 -4.19 9.63 -7.34
N GLN A 95 -3.30 9.45 -6.37
CA GLN A 95 -2.80 10.58 -5.58
C GLN A 95 -2.12 11.65 -6.46
N ASN A 96 -2.22 12.91 -6.05
CA ASN A 96 -1.44 14.00 -6.64
C ASN A 96 0.06 13.81 -6.41
N VAL A 97 0.85 14.34 -7.33
CA VAL A 97 2.31 14.42 -7.19
C VAL A 97 2.72 15.59 -6.27
N ASP A 98 2.11 15.65 -5.07
CA ASP A 98 2.29 16.69 -4.06
C ASP A 98 2.33 16.16 -2.61
N TRP A 99 2.34 17.10 -1.65
CA TRP A 99 2.39 16.86 -0.21
C TRP A 99 1.06 17.16 0.51
N SER A 100 -0.04 17.26 -0.23
CA SER A 100 -1.34 17.61 0.35
C SER A 100 -1.84 16.50 1.29
N LEU A 101 -2.56 16.90 2.34
CA LEU A 101 -3.10 15.93 3.31
C LEU A 101 -4.22 15.07 2.71
N ASP A 102 -5.05 15.66 1.87
CA ASP A 102 -6.26 15.03 1.35
C ASP A 102 -6.02 14.15 0.13
N ASP A 103 -4.96 14.40 -0.65
CA ASP A 103 -4.73 13.73 -1.93
C ASP A 103 -3.24 13.47 -2.27
N GLY A 104 -2.31 13.84 -1.38
CA GLY A 104 -0.87 13.58 -1.53
C GLY A 104 -0.45 12.30 -0.80
N LEU A 105 0.85 12.18 -0.49
CA LEU A 105 1.42 11.02 0.21
C LEU A 105 0.66 10.66 1.50
N ALA A 106 0.27 11.67 2.28
CA ALA A 106 -0.39 11.48 3.58
C ALA A 106 -1.71 10.70 3.48
N SER A 107 -2.46 10.90 2.39
CA SER A 107 -3.79 10.31 2.16
C SER A 107 -3.76 8.77 2.07
N VAL A 108 -2.60 8.19 1.73
CA VAL A 108 -2.44 6.74 1.56
C VAL A 108 -2.58 5.99 2.88
N VAL A 109 -2.14 6.58 4.00
CA VAL A 109 -2.21 5.92 5.32
C VAL A 109 -3.67 5.73 5.78
N PRO A 110 -4.53 6.77 5.84
CA PRO A 110 -5.93 6.55 6.17
C PRO A 110 -6.66 5.66 5.15
N ALA A 111 -6.27 5.66 3.87
CA ALA A 111 -6.80 4.70 2.88
C ALA A 111 -6.46 3.24 3.25
N ALA A 112 -5.20 2.96 3.61
CA ALA A 112 -4.77 1.63 4.06
C ALA A 112 -5.49 1.20 5.35
N LEU A 113 -5.58 2.10 6.34
CA LEU A 113 -6.16 1.80 7.65
C LEU A 113 -7.68 1.61 7.58
N SER A 114 -8.38 2.38 6.75
CA SER A 114 -9.83 2.20 6.56
C SER A 114 -10.15 0.89 5.83
N LEU A 115 -9.38 0.50 4.82
CA LEU A 115 -9.49 -0.81 4.17
C LEU A 115 -9.19 -1.97 5.13
N ALA A 116 -8.16 -1.81 5.96
CA ALA A 116 -7.82 -2.75 7.02
C ALA A 116 -9.02 -3.01 7.96
N MET A 117 -9.69 -1.94 8.41
CA MET A 117 -10.91 -2.05 9.24
C MET A 117 -12.15 -2.54 8.48
N THR A 118 -12.09 -2.59 7.14
CA THR A 118 -13.13 -3.15 6.27
C THR A 118 -12.76 -4.55 5.74
N GLY A 119 -11.75 -5.20 6.35
CA GLY A 119 -11.38 -6.58 6.07
C GLY A 119 -10.50 -6.79 4.83
N HIS A 120 -9.89 -5.73 4.28
CA HIS A 120 -8.90 -5.86 3.20
C HIS A 120 -7.51 -5.44 3.70
N GLY A 121 -6.67 -6.41 4.03
CA GLY A 121 -5.38 -6.16 4.70
C GLY A 121 -4.14 -6.07 3.82
N LEU A 122 -4.28 -6.09 2.49
CA LEU A 122 -3.19 -5.94 1.52
C LEU A 122 -3.38 -4.63 0.73
N HIS A 123 -2.42 -3.70 0.85
CA HIS A 123 -2.52 -2.36 0.28
C HIS A 123 -1.14 -1.79 -0.11
N HIS A 124 -1.06 -1.02 -1.18
CA HIS A 124 0.12 -0.22 -1.57
C HIS A 124 -0.30 1.07 -2.30
N SER A 125 0.67 1.89 -2.71
CA SER A 125 0.46 3.11 -3.51
C SER A 125 1.48 3.21 -4.64
N ASP A 126 1.24 4.09 -5.62
CA ASP A 126 2.28 4.47 -6.58
C ASP A 126 3.43 5.20 -5.87
N ILE A 127 4.65 4.68 -5.96
CA ILE A 127 5.82 5.39 -5.44
C ILE A 127 5.97 6.70 -6.22
N GLY A 128 5.67 7.81 -5.54
CA GLY A 128 5.72 9.18 -6.07
C GLY A 128 4.37 9.76 -6.49
N GLY A 129 3.26 9.05 -6.32
CA GLY A 129 1.93 9.50 -6.77
C GLY A 129 1.73 9.40 -8.28
N TYR A 130 0.61 9.88 -8.78
CA TYR A 130 0.17 9.70 -10.16
C TYR A 130 -0.23 11.01 -10.85
N THR A 131 -1.19 11.74 -10.28
CA THR A 131 -1.91 12.83 -10.94
C THR A 131 -1.01 14.06 -11.11
N THR A 132 -0.73 14.38 -12.37
CA THR A 132 0.18 15.43 -12.83
C THR A 132 -0.61 16.39 -13.72
N LEU A 133 -1.20 17.41 -13.09
CA LEU A 133 -2.06 18.41 -13.71
C LEU A 133 -1.79 19.77 -13.06
N PHE A 134 -2.26 20.85 -13.69
CA PHE A 134 -2.27 22.20 -13.09
C PHE A 134 -0.92 22.63 -12.46
N GLU A 135 0.18 22.44 -13.21
CA GLU A 135 1.56 22.71 -12.80
C GLU A 135 2.15 21.81 -11.71
N MET A 136 1.39 20.87 -11.13
CA MET A 136 1.95 19.84 -10.25
C MET A 136 2.97 19.01 -11.02
N LYS A 137 4.15 18.84 -10.44
CA LYS A 137 5.26 18.04 -10.97
C LYS A 137 5.93 17.33 -9.81
N ARG A 138 6.12 16.01 -9.95
CA ARG A 138 6.77 15.20 -8.91
C ARG A 138 8.22 15.64 -8.73
N SER A 139 8.56 16.10 -7.53
CA SER A 139 9.94 16.40 -7.16
C SER A 139 10.73 15.12 -6.85
N LYS A 140 12.06 15.21 -6.91
CA LYS A 140 12.94 14.15 -6.41
C LYS A 140 12.65 13.84 -4.94
N GLU A 141 12.50 14.87 -4.11
CA GLU A 141 12.21 14.71 -2.68
C GLU A 141 10.94 13.88 -2.44
N LEU A 142 9.85 14.20 -3.14
CA LEU A 142 8.59 13.47 -3.02
C LEU A 142 8.76 12.01 -3.43
N LEU A 143 9.45 11.74 -4.54
CA LEU A 143 9.71 10.37 -4.98
C LEU A 143 10.50 9.57 -3.92
N LEU A 144 11.54 10.17 -3.34
CA LEU A 144 12.39 9.48 -2.35
C LEU A 144 11.66 9.27 -1.02
N ARG A 145 10.84 10.22 -0.56
CA ARG A 145 9.98 10.04 0.63
C ARG A 145 8.92 8.97 0.42
N TRP A 146 8.34 8.90 -0.78
CA TRP A 146 7.37 7.85 -1.10
C TRP A 146 8.02 6.47 -1.22
N CYS A 147 9.27 6.42 -1.69
CA CYS A 147 10.08 5.21 -1.71
C CYS A 147 10.37 4.73 -0.29
N ASP A 148 10.75 5.66 0.62
CA ASP A 148 10.95 5.39 2.04
C ASP A 148 9.69 4.79 2.67
N PHE A 149 8.52 5.38 2.41
CA PHE A 149 7.24 4.88 2.90
C PHE A 149 6.93 3.47 2.34
N SER A 150 7.04 3.29 1.03
CA SER A 150 6.58 2.06 0.36
C SER A 150 7.43 0.84 0.70
N ALA A 151 8.69 1.04 1.11
CA ALA A 151 9.56 -0.03 1.61
C ALA A 151 9.01 -0.72 2.89
N PHE A 152 8.08 -0.06 3.58
CA PHE A 152 7.39 -0.58 4.77
C PHE A 152 5.90 -0.90 4.49
N THR A 153 5.59 -1.28 3.25
CA THR A 153 4.26 -1.78 2.83
C THR A 153 4.42 -3.18 2.21
N PRO A 154 3.35 -3.97 1.97
CA PRO A 154 3.50 -5.32 1.40
C PRO A 154 3.95 -5.36 -0.07
N MET A 155 4.03 -4.23 -0.78
CA MET A 155 4.42 -4.18 -2.20
C MET A 155 5.03 -2.83 -2.58
N MET A 156 6.19 -2.85 -3.24
CA MET A 156 6.79 -1.67 -3.87
C MET A 156 6.50 -1.65 -5.37
N ARG A 157 5.93 -0.55 -5.88
CA ARG A 157 5.66 -0.36 -7.31
C ARG A 157 5.72 1.13 -7.68
N THR A 158 6.42 1.46 -8.76
CA THR A 158 6.48 2.83 -9.30
C THR A 158 5.37 3.08 -10.31
N HIS A 159 5.19 4.35 -10.69
CA HIS A 159 4.37 4.76 -11.82
C HIS A 159 4.94 6.04 -12.45
N GLU A 160 5.01 6.12 -13.78
CA GLU A 160 5.56 7.33 -14.44
C GLU A 160 4.67 8.57 -14.22
N GLY A 161 3.36 8.33 -14.07
CA GLY A 161 2.30 9.32 -13.94
C GLY A 161 1.59 9.53 -15.29
N ASN A 162 0.55 10.35 -15.32
CA ASN A 162 -0.17 10.65 -16.57
C ASN A 162 0.62 11.60 -17.51
N ARG A 163 1.72 12.20 -17.04
CA ARG A 163 2.66 13.03 -17.83
C ARG A 163 4.12 12.68 -17.47
N PRO A 164 4.68 11.58 -18.02
CA PRO A 164 5.98 11.06 -17.59
C PRO A 164 7.14 12.07 -17.61
N GLY A 165 7.22 12.90 -18.66
CA GLY A 165 8.31 13.86 -18.86
C GLY A 165 8.28 15.09 -17.94
N ASP A 166 7.18 15.32 -17.23
CA ASP A 166 7.04 16.43 -16.27
C ASP A 166 7.47 16.02 -14.85
N ASN A 167 7.69 14.73 -14.60
CA ASN A 167 7.92 14.17 -13.28
C ASN A 167 9.34 13.62 -13.13
N TRP A 168 9.90 13.76 -11.94
CA TRP A 168 11.10 13.00 -11.58
C TRP A 168 10.80 11.50 -11.53
N GLN A 169 11.66 10.68 -12.13
CA GLN A 169 11.51 9.22 -12.22
C GLN A 169 12.60 8.49 -11.44
N PHE A 170 12.41 7.19 -11.19
CA PHE A 170 13.29 6.36 -10.37
C PHE A 170 14.72 6.24 -10.92
N ASP A 171 14.93 6.56 -12.19
CA ASP A 171 16.19 6.56 -12.93
C ASP A 171 16.70 7.96 -13.27
N GLY A 172 16.13 9.01 -12.66
CA GLY A 172 16.44 10.41 -12.96
C GLY A 172 17.89 10.82 -12.68
N ASP A 173 18.53 10.23 -11.67
CA ASP A 173 19.97 10.37 -11.42
C ASP A 173 20.55 9.22 -10.56
N ALA A 174 21.88 9.24 -10.39
CA ALA A 174 22.59 8.21 -9.62
C ALA A 174 22.19 8.15 -8.14
N GLU A 175 21.88 9.29 -7.52
CA GLU A 175 21.42 9.33 -6.12
C GLU A 175 20.04 8.68 -5.98
N THR A 176 19.13 8.95 -6.92
CA THR A 176 17.80 8.33 -6.96
C THR A 176 17.91 6.82 -7.11
N ILE A 177 18.74 6.35 -8.06
CA ILE A 177 18.98 4.92 -8.25
C ILE A 177 19.56 4.29 -6.98
N ALA A 178 20.54 4.93 -6.35
CA ALA A 178 21.15 4.45 -5.10
C ALA A 178 20.13 4.41 -3.95
N HIS A 179 19.24 5.40 -3.88
CA HIS A 179 18.16 5.46 -2.89
C HIS A 179 17.17 4.31 -3.07
N PHE A 180 16.71 4.06 -4.29
CA PHE A 180 15.86 2.90 -4.59
C PHE A 180 16.57 1.58 -4.30
N ALA A 181 17.86 1.45 -4.62
CA ALA A 181 18.65 0.25 -4.28
C ALA A 181 18.72 0.01 -2.76
N ARG A 182 18.93 1.08 -1.97
CA ARG A 182 18.89 1.01 -0.50
C ARG A 182 17.51 0.56 0.00
N MET A 183 16.44 1.22 -0.43
CA MET A 183 15.11 0.96 0.11
C MET A 183 14.52 -0.37 -0.36
N THR A 184 14.86 -0.83 -1.56
CA THR A 184 14.52 -2.21 -1.99
C THR A 184 15.33 -3.27 -1.24
N SER A 185 16.57 -2.99 -0.84
CA SER A 185 17.34 -3.87 0.05
C SER A 185 16.72 -3.97 1.44
N VAL A 186 16.22 -2.84 1.99
CA VAL A 186 15.43 -2.82 3.23
C VAL A 186 14.16 -3.67 3.08
N PHE A 187 13.36 -3.41 2.04
CA PHE A 187 12.11 -4.15 1.77
C PHE A 187 12.35 -5.66 1.62
N THR A 188 13.36 -6.07 0.85
CA THR A 188 13.67 -7.48 0.63
C THR A 188 14.24 -8.16 1.88
N THR A 189 14.95 -7.43 2.74
CA THR A 189 15.37 -7.94 4.06
C THR A 189 14.16 -8.25 4.95
N LEU A 190 13.10 -7.43 4.89
CA LEU A 190 11.85 -7.64 5.63
C LEU A 190 10.94 -8.74 5.07
N LYS A 191 11.31 -9.38 3.95
CA LYS A 191 10.51 -10.43 3.29
C LYS A 191 9.97 -11.52 4.22
N PRO A 192 10.75 -12.18 5.11
CA PRO A 192 10.22 -13.24 5.96
C PRO A 192 9.16 -12.72 6.95
N TYR A 193 9.38 -11.53 7.53
CA TYR A 193 8.43 -10.87 8.43
C TYR A 193 7.12 -10.49 7.71
N LEU A 194 7.24 -9.88 6.53
CA LEU A 194 6.08 -9.55 5.69
C LEU A 194 5.31 -10.80 5.26
N LYS A 195 6.02 -11.89 4.93
CA LYS A 195 5.40 -13.17 4.54
C LYS A 195 4.56 -13.76 5.67
N GLU A 196 5.03 -13.66 6.91
CA GLU A 196 4.25 -14.08 8.08
C GLU A 196 3.01 -13.20 8.28
N ALA A 197 3.14 -11.87 8.18
CA ALA A 197 2.01 -10.95 8.28
C ALA A 197 0.95 -11.21 7.19
N VAL A 198 1.37 -11.46 5.95
CA VAL A 198 0.47 -11.82 4.84
C VAL A 198 -0.21 -13.17 5.09
N ALA A 199 0.49 -14.14 5.68
CA ALA A 199 -0.11 -15.43 6.06
C ALA A 199 -1.17 -15.27 7.16
N LEU A 200 -0.94 -14.40 8.16
CA LEU A 200 -1.93 -14.07 9.19
C LEU A 200 -3.16 -13.38 8.58
N ASN A 201 -2.96 -12.47 7.63
CA ASN A 201 -4.04 -11.84 6.88
C ASN A 201 -4.90 -12.89 6.16
N ALA A 202 -4.29 -13.82 5.41
CA ALA A 202 -5.02 -14.88 4.72
C ALA A 202 -5.74 -15.84 5.69
N LYS A 203 -5.12 -16.14 6.84
CA LYS A 203 -5.66 -17.09 7.84
C LYS A 203 -6.82 -16.53 8.64
N SER A 204 -6.76 -15.25 9.01
CA SER A 204 -7.63 -14.68 10.06
C SER A 204 -8.15 -13.27 9.78
N GLY A 205 -7.77 -12.66 8.65
CA GLY A 205 -8.15 -11.31 8.30
C GLY A 205 -7.38 -10.21 9.04
N LEU A 206 -6.35 -10.55 9.83
CA LEU A 206 -5.51 -9.56 10.52
C LEU A 206 -4.66 -8.79 9.49
N PRO A 207 -4.90 -7.48 9.26
CA PRO A 207 -4.28 -6.74 8.17
C PRO A 207 -2.76 -6.59 8.32
N VAL A 208 -2.04 -6.35 7.21
CA VAL A 208 -0.59 -6.18 7.24
C VAL A 208 -0.20 -4.79 7.77
N MET A 209 -0.87 -3.74 7.31
CA MET A 209 -0.78 -2.38 7.87
C MET A 209 -1.94 -2.20 8.85
N ARG A 210 -1.65 -1.86 10.09
CA ARG A 210 -2.59 -1.96 11.21
C ARG A 210 -2.74 -0.62 11.92
N PRO A 211 -3.98 -0.22 12.29
CA PRO A 211 -4.17 0.84 13.27
C PRO A 211 -3.52 0.43 14.60
N LEU A 212 -2.93 1.40 15.30
CA LEU A 212 -2.22 1.13 16.55
C LEU A 212 -3.14 0.52 17.62
N PHE A 213 -4.38 0.98 17.69
CA PHE A 213 -5.36 0.50 18.68
C PHE A 213 -5.63 -1.01 18.60
N LEU A 214 -5.31 -1.70 17.49
CA LEU A 214 -5.45 -3.17 17.42
C LEU A 214 -4.52 -3.91 18.40
N HIS A 215 -3.47 -3.26 18.88
CA HIS A 215 -2.47 -3.85 19.79
C HIS A 215 -2.27 -3.05 21.07
N TYR A 216 -2.93 -1.89 21.17
CA TYR A 216 -2.81 -0.93 22.26
C TYR A 216 -4.20 -0.37 22.59
N GLU A 217 -5.17 -1.27 22.86
CA GLU A 217 -6.59 -0.93 23.05
C GLU A 217 -6.85 0.03 24.22
N ASP A 218 -6.04 -0.05 25.29
CA ASP A 218 -6.20 0.77 26.48
C ASP A 218 -5.65 2.20 26.29
N ASP A 219 -5.01 2.49 25.16
CA ASP A 219 -4.43 3.78 24.84
C ASP A 219 -5.38 4.62 23.97
N ALA A 220 -6.08 5.54 24.63
CA ALA A 220 -7.06 6.42 23.99
C ALA A 220 -6.48 7.28 22.86
N HIS A 221 -5.19 7.63 22.90
CA HIS A 221 -4.59 8.47 21.87
C HIS A 221 -4.54 7.74 20.52
N THR A 222 -4.31 6.43 20.55
CA THR A 222 -4.16 5.59 19.35
C THR A 222 -5.39 5.54 18.45
N TYR A 223 -6.58 5.84 18.98
CA TYR A 223 -7.85 5.87 18.24
C TYR A 223 -8.01 7.09 17.33
N THR A 224 -7.18 8.13 17.52
CA THR A 224 -7.27 9.40 16.76
C THR A 224 -6.20 9.54 15.68
N LEU A 225 -5.23 8.61 15.64
CA LEU A 225 -4.10 8.65 14.72
C LEU A 225 -4.54 8.33 13.29
N LYS A 226 -4.07 9.13 12.33
CA LYS A 226 -4.39 8.98 10.89
C LYS A 226 -3.18 8.62 10.02
N TYR A 227 -1.99 9.10 10.39
CA TYR A 227 -0.82 9.12 9.50
C TYR A 227 0.35 8.27 10.01
N GLN A 228 0.09 7.34 10.92
CA GLN A 228 1.04 6.33 11.37
C GLN A 228 0.34 4.99 11.54
N TYR A 229 1.10 3.91 11.42
CA TYR A 229 0.57 2.54 11.45
C TYR A 229 1.58 1.56 12.03
N LEU A 230 1.10 0.39 12.43
CA LEU A 230 1.96 -0.76 12.69
C LEU A 230 2.06 -1.59 11.42
N LEU A 231 3.28 -1.90 10.98
CA LEU A 231 3.54 -2.91 9.96
C LEU A 231 3.70 -4.26 10.66
N GLY A 232 2.72 -5.15 10.50
CA GLY A 232 2.63 -6.35 11.32
C GLY A 232 2.42 -6.00 12.80
N ARG A 233 3.03 -6.75 13.72
CA ARG A 233 2.91 -6.49 15.17
C ARG A 233 4.01 -5.57 15.70
N ASP A 234 5.21 -5.68 15.13
CA ASP A 234 6.44 -5.30 15.81
C ASP A 234 7.15 -4.10 15.21
N ILE A 235 6.64 -3.52 14.11
CA ILE A 235 7.20 -2.32 13.50
C ILE A 235 6.14 -1.22 13.54
N LEU A 236 6.52 -0.03 14.01
CA LEU A 236 5.75 1.21 13.91
C LEU A 236 6.38 2.12 12.85
N VAL A 237 5.54 2.68 11.98
CA VAL A 237 5.95 3.57 10.88
C VAL A 237 5.14 4.86 10.93
N ALA A 238 5.83 6.00 10.87
CA ALA A 238 5.23 7.32 10.73
C ALA A 238 5.87 8.04 9.52
N PRO A 239 5.33 7.87 8.30
CA PRO A 239 5.91 8.44 7.09
C PRO A 239 5.99 9.96 7.15
N VAL A 240 7.12 10.53 6.74
CA VAL A 240 7.25 11.98 6.54
C VAL A 240 6.41 12.36 5.32
N HIS A 241 5.39 13.16 5.54
CA HIS A 241 4.42 13.54 4.52
C HIS A 241 4.36 15.06 4.26
N GLU A 242 5.39 15.78 4.68
CA GLU A 242 5.56 17.22 4.42
C GLU A 242 6.92 17.48 3.74
N GLU A 243 6.95 18.50 2.89
CA GLU A 243 8.15 18.93 2.17
C GLU A 243 9.19 19.59 3.08
N GLY A 244 10.48 19.43 2.76
CA GLY A 244 11.58 20.16 3.38
C GLY A 244 11.90 19.74 4.82
N ARG A 245 11.35 18.62 5.30
CA ARG A 245 11.53 18.16 6.69
C ARG A 245 12.86 17.44 6.90
N SER A 246 13.56 17.81 7.96
CA SER A 246 14.77 17.13 8.47
C SER A 246 14.50 16.24 9.69
N ASP A 247 13.36 16.46 10.36
CA ASP A 247 12.88 15.72 11.53
C ASP A 247 11.40 15.37 11.37
N TRP A 248 10.89 14.55 12.30
CA TRP A 248 9.49 14.18 12.33
C TRP A 248 9.01 13.90 13.74
N THR A 249 7.79 14.37 14.05
CA THR A 249 7.12 14.13 15.32
C THR A 249 6.05 13.06 15.15
N LEU A 250 5.99 12.12 16.08
CA LEU A 250 5.02 11.03 16.09
C LEU A 250 4.69 10.58 17.51
N TYR A 251 3.68 9.71 17.65
CA TYR A 251 3.33 9.09 18.91
C TYR A 251 3.84 7.64 18.99
N LEU A 252 4.45 7.27 20.11
CA LEU A 252 4.74 5.88 20.47
C LEU A 252 3.79 5.44 21.58
N PRO A 253 3.02 4.34 21.43
CA PRO A 253 2.31 3.77 22.57
C PRO A 253 3.32 3.15 23.55
N GLU A 254 2.93 2.92 24.80
CA GLU A 254 3.81 2.35 25.82
C GLU A 254 4.33 0.95 25.43
N ASP A 255 5.62 0.88 25.11
CA ASP A 255 6.38 -0.32 24.77
C ASP A 255 7.90 0.01 24.83
N ASN A 256 8.75 -1.00 24.66
CA ASN A 256 10.18 -0.82 24.48
C ASN A 256 10.50 -0.68 22.98
N TRP A 257 10.57 0.55 22.49
CA TRP A 257 10.82 0.84 21.08
C TRP A 257 12.31 1.03 20.79
N VAL A 258 12.75 0.58 19.63
CA VAL A 258 14.10 0.78 19.11
C VAL A 258 14.02 1.44 17.75
N HIS A 259 14.67 2.59 17.59
CA HIS A 259 14.72 3.29 16.31
C HIS A 259 15.58 2.53 15.29
N ALA A 260 15.02 2.19 14.13
CA ALA A 260 15.60 1.23 13.19
C ALA A 260 17.00 1.61 12.67
N TRP A 261 17.30 2.91 12.56
CA TRP A 261 18.53 3.40 11.93
C TRP A 261 19.64 3.73 12.91
N THR A 262 19.31 3.97 14.18
CA THR A 262 20.29 4.36 15.22
C THR A 262 20.45 3.30 16.30
N GLY A 263 19.44 2.44 16.50
CA GLY A 263 19.39 1.52 17.63
C GLY A 263 19.09 2.19 18.97
N GLU A 264 18.73 3.48 18.96
CA GLU A 264 18.36 4.22 20.16
C GLU A 264 17.04 3.70 20.73
N ALA A 265 16.96 3.58 22.05
CA ALA A 265 15.80 3.09 22.76
C ALA A 265 14.85 4.22 23.15
N PHE A 266 13.56 3.99 22.98
CA PHE A 266 12.46 4.91 23.29
C PHE A 266 11.40 4.21 24.13
N ARG A 267 10.66 5.00 24.93
CA ARG A 267 9.42 4.57 25.61
C ARG A 267 8.21 5.30 25.01
N GLY A 268 7.02 5.02 25.54
CA GLY A 268 5.79 5.66 25.09
C GLY A 268 5.76 7.17 25.28
N GLY A 269 4.93 7.84 24.49
CA GLY A 269 4.77 9.29 24.43
C GLY A 269 5.02 9.87 23.04
N GLU A 270 4.85 11.19 22.93
CA GLU A 270 5.20 11.94 21.74
C GLU A 270 6.72 12.12 21.65
N VAL A 271 7.29 11.85 20.48
CA VAL A 271 8.73 11.91 20.22
C VAL A 271 9.01 12.64 18.91
N THR A 272 10.13 13.35 18.85
CA THR A 272 10.67 13.94 17.63
C THR A 272 12.02 13.32 17.32
N VAL A 273 12.20 12.82 16.10
CA VAL A 273 13.45 12.18 15.65
C VAL A 273 13.97 12.80 14.36
N ASN A 274 15.29 12.81 14.18
CA ASN A 274 15.90 13.15 12.90
C ASN A 274 15.42 12.15 11.84
N ALA A 275 14.90 12.67 10.73
CA ALA A 275 14.28 11.87 9.69
C ALA A 275 14.77 12.30 8.30
N PRO A 276 16.09 12.31 8.00
CA PRO A 276 16.56 12.55 6.64
C PRO A 276 16.03 11.46 5.69
N ILE A 277 15.96 11.78 4.40
CA ILE A 277 15.65 10.79 3.35
C ILE A 277 16.54 9.54 3.51
N GLY A 278 15.93 8.36 3.44
CA GLY A 278 16.61 7.06 3.57
C GLY A 278 16.69 6.54 5.01
N LYS A 279 16.18 7.33 5.97
CA LYS A 279 16.02 6.98 7.39
C LYS A 279 14.62 7.45 7.88
N PRO A 280 13.52 6.90 7.33
CA PRO A 280 12.17 7.28 7.74
C PRO A 280 11.91 6.98 9.23
N PRO A 281 10.97 7.67 9.91
CA PRO A 281 10.63 7.39 11.30
C PRO A 281 10.02 5.99 11.47
N VAL A 282 10.89 5.03 11.81
CA VAL A 282 10.59 3.60 11.93
C VAL A 282 11.17 3.08 13.22
N PHE A 283 10.32 2.41 13.99
CA PHE A 283 10.66 1.83 15.29
C PHE A 283 10.25 0.37 15.29
N TYR A 284 11.01 -0.47 15.98
CA TYR A 284 10.62 -1.84 16.22
C TYR A 284 10.61 -2.18 17.70
N ARG A 285 9.81 -3.17 18.10
CA ARG A 285 9.73 -3.62 19.49
C ARG A 285 11.01 -4.37 19.87
N ALA A 286 11.66 -3.96 20.95
CA ALA A 286 12.87 -4.60 21.46
C ALA A 286 12.66 -6.09 21.75
N ASP A 287 11.46 -6.44 22.23
CA ASP A 287 11.08 -7.80 22.65
C ASP A 287 10.53 -8.66 21.51
N SER A 288 10.59 -8.18 20.25
CA SER A 288 10.18 -8.98 19.09
C SER A 288 11.12 -10.16 18.85
N GLU A 289 10.56 -11.32 18.50
CA GLU A 289 11.32 -12.47 18.00
C GLU A 289 12.08 -12.15 16.70
N TRP A 290 11.65 -11.13 15.98
CA TRP A 290 12.27 -10.62 14.76
C TRP A 290 13.30 -9.51 15.03
N ALA A 291 13.58 -9.16 16.29
CA ALA A 291 14.47 -8.04 16.65
C ALA A 291 15.88 -8.15 16.02
N ALA A 292 16.43 -9.36 15.88
CA ALA A 292 17.72 -9.56 15.20
C ALA A 292 17.66 -9.21 13.70
N LEU A 293 16.55 -9.52 13.02
CA LEU A 293 16.32 -9.13 11.63
C LEU A 293 16.24 -7.60 11.53
N PHE A 294 15.46 -6.96 12.39
CA PHE A 294 15.28 -5.50 12.37
C PHE A 294 16.58 -4.75 12.70
N ALA A 295 17.37 -5.26 13.64
CA ALA A 295 18.68 -4.70 13.98
C ALA A 295 19.67 -4.76 12.81
N SER A 296 19.47 -5.65 11.82
CA SER A 296 20.32 -5.71 10.62
C SER A 296 20.07 -4.56 9.63
N LEU A 297 18.91 -3.90 9.69
CA LEU A 297 18.53 -2.83 8.75
C LEU A 297 19.47 -1.62 8.81
N LYS A 298 20.01 -1.29 9.99
CA LYS A 298 20.97 -0.17 10.14
C LYS A 298 22.29 -0.37 9.38
N SER A 299 22.59 -1.60 8.98
CA SER A 299 23.83 -1.97 8.29
C SER A 299 23.68 -2.06 6.77
N ILE A 300 22.45 -1.89 6.27
CA ILE A 300 22.11 -1.66 4.86
C ILE A 300 22.25 -0.16 4.58
#